data_AF-A0A970UVX9-F1
#
_entry.id   AF-A0A970UVX9-F1
#
_cell.length_a   1.000
_cell.length_b   1.000
_cell.length_c   1.000
_cell.angle_alpha   90.00
_cell.angle_beta   90.00
_cell.angle_gamma   90.00
#
_symmetry.space_group_name_H-M   'P 1'
#
loop_
_entity.id
_entity.type
_entity.pdbx_description
1 polymer ?
#
loop_
_entity_poly.entity_id
_entity_poly.type
_entity_poly.pdbx_seq_one_letter_code
_entity_poly.pdbx_strand_id
1 'polypeptide(L)'
;MKTKYLILPLLVAVLSLVSCAQTDFEAMPLTELTDAERWTANYSVEDLIHDFSQGESEYPVRPNSGDQDLFRVNTIPKDGTPIIISGRVVSSDIEGNVYKSLFIQDVTSAMGLKISINVSSSAAVFPVGQLIHIRCNGLVLGKYGDLFQLGTLYYNNHSDIPKRGYEPGRIPYPILKNHIQLDGLPDKSKLVITDMTISEIKSSDMSVHSKLVRIKDANFTGYGEINFNRALLKENEKFFGRPKPSVTGVPISREIEDATGTINIATSEYAKFATSPLPEPSVKGDIVLLVGWYRDNARYAGSWQMTLNSLSDLGTGFDAYLESINYKR
;
A
#
# COMPACT_ATOMS: atom_id res chain seq x y z
N MET A 1 25.71 69.71 -28.62
CA MET A 1 25.77 68.24 -28.78
C MET A 1 25.40 67.58 -27.44
N LYS A 2 24.17 67.05 -27.39
CA LYS A 2 23.58 66.06 -26.46
C LYS A 2 23.99 66.07 -24.97
N THR A 3 23.19 66.78 -24.17
CA THR A 3 23.02 66.58 -22.72
C THR A 3 22.54 65.15 -22.44
N LYS A 4 23.32 64.36 -21.69
CA LYS A 4 22.93 63.01 -21.25
C LYS A 4 22.23 63.11 -19.89
N TYR A 5 20.93 62.82 -19.88
CA TYR A 5 20.16 62.65 -18.64
C TYR A 5 20.48 61.28 -18.03
N LEU A 6 20.89 61.29 -16.76
CA LEU A 6 21.13 60.11 -15.95
C LEU A 6 19.76 59.61 -15.44
N ILE A 7 19.27 58.49 -15.99
CA ILE A 7 18.04 57.83 -15.55
C ILE A 7 18.40 56.92 -14.37
N LEU A 8 17.92 57.25 -13.18
CA LEU A 8 17.98 56.43 -11.98
C LEU A 8 16.87 55.36 -12.04
N PRO A 9 17.15 54.06 -11.93
CA PRO A 9 16.07 53.07 -11.91
C PRO A 9 15.43 53.05 -10.52
N LEU A 10 14.14 53.38 -10.49
CA LEU A 10 13.26 53.24 -9.32
C LEU A 10 13.06 51.74 -9.04
N LEU A 11 13.62 51.26 -7.93
CA LEU A 11 13.44 49.88 -7.46
C LEU A 11 12.01 49.72 -6.94
N VAL A 12 11.11 49.17 -7.76
CA VAL A 12 9.74 48.82 -7.33
C VAL A 12 9.83 47.54 -6.50
N ALA A 13 9.63 47.67 -5.19
CA ALA A 13 9.46 46.53 -4.29
C ALA A 13 8.11 45.87 -4.57
N VAL A 14 8.14 44.72 -5.26
CA VAL A 14 6.97 43.85 -5.42
C VAL A 14 6.77 43.13 -4.08
N LEU A 15 5.79 43.58 -3.29
CA LEU A 15 5.29 42.80 -2.17
C LEU A 15 4.57 41.56 -2.71
N SER A 16 5.24 40.42 -2.63
CA SER A 16 4.63 39.11 -2.84
C SER A 16 3.66 38.81 -1.71
N LEU A 17 2.36 39.05 -1.94
CA LEU A 17 1.29 38.45 -1.16
C LEU A 17 1.19 36.97 -1.54
N VAL A 18 2.07 36.16 -0.95
CA VAL A 18 1.84 34.72 -0.87
C VAL A 18 0.72 34.52 0.14
N SER A 19 -0.49 34.33 -0.37
CA SER A 19 -1.55 33.69 0.41
C SER A 19 -1.11 32.24 0.64
N CYS A 20 -0.25 32.02 1.64
CA CYS A 20 -0.14 30.71 2.27
C CYS A 20 -1.45 30.52 3.02
N ALA A 21 -2.43 29.87 2.39
CA ALA A 21 -3.40 29.12 3.16
C ALA A 21 -2.58 28.08 3.95
N GLN A 22 -2.17 28.44 5.18
CA GLN A 22 -1.79 27.46 6.18
C GLN A 22 -3.02 26.57 6.34
N THR A 23 -3.01 25.45 5.62
CA THR A 23 -3.68 24.27 6.14
C THR A 23 -2.82 23.88 7.34
N ASP A 24 -3.13 24.47 8.50
CA ASP A 24 -2.61 24.00 9.77
C ASP A 24 -3.15 22.58 9.93
N PHE A 25 -2.36 21.65 9.40
CA PHE A 25 -2.58 20.24 9.53
C PHE A 25 -2.12 19.92 10.95
N GLU A 26 -3.04 20.05 11.91
CA GLU A 26 -2.78 19.58 13.26
C GLU A 26 -2.39 18.10 13.17
N ALA A 27 -1.13 17.82 13.51
CA ALA A 27 -0.60 16.47 13.55
C ALA A 27 -1.33 15.69 14.64
N MET A 28 -1.66 14.42 14.39
CA MET A 28 -2.20 13.56 15.44
C MET A 28 -1.13 13.40 16.54
N PRO A 29 -1.48 13.60 17.82
CA PRO A 29 -0.52 13.50 18.91
C PRO A 29 0.02 12.07 19.01
N LEU A 30 1.35 11.93 19.04
CA LEU A 30 2.06 10.67 19.27
C LEU A 30 2.30 10.46 20.77
N THR A 31 1.24 10.49 21.56
CA THR A 31 1.31 10.28 23.01
C THR A 31 0.85 8.87 23.36
N GLU A 32 1.49 8.24 24.34
CA GLU A 32 0.92 7.06 24.97
C GLU A 32 -0.40 7.45 25.63
N LEU A 33 -1.45 6.69 25.34
CA LEU A 33 -2.77 6.94 25.88
C LEU A 33 -2.95 6.18 27.19
N THR A 34 -3.64 6.80 28.14
CA THR A 34 -4.12 6.06 29.30
C THR A 34 -5.22 5.08 28.87
N ASP A 35 -5.48 4.05 29.67
CA ASP A 35 -6.57 3.09 29.40
C ASP A 35 -7.94 3.77 29.29
N ALA A 36 -8.13 4.92 29.97
CA ALA A 36 -9.37 5.70 29.90
C ALA A 36 -9.52 6.49 28.60
N GLU A 37 -8.42 6.90 27.97
CA GLU A 37 -8.42 7.65 26.71
C GLU A 37 -8.41 6.72 25.47
N ARG A 38 -7.84 5.52 25.63
CA ARG A 38 -7.66 4.54 24.56
C ARG A 38 -8.99 3.96 24.09
N TRP A 39 -9.19 3.98 22.78
CA TRP A 39 -10.21 3.20 22.11
C TRP A 39 -9.88 1.71 22.24
N THR A 40 -10.74 0.99 22.95
CA THR A 40 -10.57 -0.46 23.12
C THR A 40 -11.08 -1.18 21.88
N ALA A 41 -10.23 -2.00 21.25
CA ALA A 41 -10.71 -2.89 20.20
C ALA A 41 -11.71 -3.89 20.77
N ASN A 42 -12.83 -4.01 20.07
CA ASN A 42 -13.89 -4.99 20.34
C ASN A 42 -14.19 -5.86 19.12
N TYR A 43 -13.40 -5.70 18.06
CA TYR A 43 -13.39 -6.52 16.85
C TYR A 43 -11.95 -6.87 16.51
N SER A 44 -11.72 -8.12 16.09
CA SER A 44 -10.52 -8.44 15.32
C SER A 44 -10.73 -8.08 13.84
N VAL A 45 -9.64 -7.98 13.08
CA VAL A 45 -9.72 -7.87 11.61
C VAL A 45 -10.46 -9.09 11.01
N GLU A 46 -10.30 -10.27 11.60
CA GLU A 46 -10.99 -11.49 11.16
C GLU A 46 -12.50 -11.38 11.32
N ASP A 47 -12.97 -11.01 12.51
CA ASP A 47 -14.39 -10.82 12.80
C ASP A 47 -15.00 -9.73 11.91
N LEU A 48 -14.24 -8.64 11.68
CA LEU A 48 -14.68 -7.56 10.78
C LEU A 48 -14.90 -8.09 9.36
N ILE A 49 -13.95 -8.88 8.83
CA ILE A 49 -14.10 -9.48 7.49
C ILE A 49 -15.23 -10.48 7.48
N HIS A 50 -15.30 -11.37 8.46
CA HIS A 50 -16.37 -12.35 8.57
C HIS A 50 -17.74 -11.65 8.53
N ASP A 51 -18.03 -10.75 9.47
CA ASP A 51 -19.35 -10.17 9.67
C ASP A 51 -19.79 -9.26 8.52
N PHE A 52 -18.86 -8.53 7.89
CA PHE A 52 -19.17 -7.57 6.82
C PHE A 52 -18.89 -8.10 5.41
N SER A 53 -18.66 -9.40 5.25
CA SER A 53 -18.56 -10.05 3.94
C SER A 53 -19.50 -11.25 3.74
N GLN A 54 -20.34 -11.57 4.72
CA GLN A 54 -21.37 -12.60 4.54
C GLN A 54 -22.51 -12.12 3.64
N GLY A 55 -23.22 -13.08 3.05
CA GLY A 55 -24.45 -12.83 2.30
C GLY A 55 -24.27 -12.02 1.02
N GLU A 56 -25.39 -11.52 0.50
CA GLU A 56 -25.41 -10.68 -0.69
C GLU A 56 -24.76 -9.32 -0.42
N SER A 57 -24.05 -8.80 -1.43
CA SER A 57 -23.50 -7.45 -1.38
C SER A 57 -24.64 -6.42 -1.28
N GLU A 58 -24.52 -5.46 -0.36
CA GLU A 58 -25.51 -4.38 -0.18
C GLU A 58 -25.68 -3.55 -1.46
N TYR A 59 -24.58 -3.37 -2.19
CA TYR A 59 -24.54 -2.69 -3.48
C TYR A 59 -24.32 -3.68 -4.62
N PRO A 60 -24.82 -3.39 -5.84
CA PRO A 60 -24.56 -4.23 -7.00
C PRO A 60 -23.06 -4.46 -7.20
N VAL A 61 -22.68 -5.74 -7.24
CA VAL A 61 -21.34 -6.19 -7.59
C VAL A 61 -21.01 -5.67 -8.99
N ARG A 62 -19.74 -5.29 -9.23
CA ARG A 62 -19.33 -4.83 -10.56
C ARG A 62 -19.60 -5.87 -11.63
N PRO A 63 -20.02 -5.46 -12.84
CA PRO A 63 -20.20 -6.40 -13.94
C PRO A 63 -18.94 -7.22 -14.24
N ASN A 64 -17.74 -6.64 -14.09
CA ASN A 64 -16.48 -7.36 -14.29
C ASN A 64 -16.31 -8.57 -13.35
N SER A 65 -16.90 -8.54 -12.16
CA SER A 65 -16.84 -9.67 -11.23
C SER A 65 -17.52 -10.93 -11.78
N GLY A 66 -18.52 -10.77 -12.67
CA GLY A 66 -19.49 -11.82 -12.96
C GLY A 66 -20.07 -12.39 -11.67
N ASP A 67 -20.14 -13.71 -11.58
CA ASP A 67 -20.69 -14.42 -10.41
C ASP A 67 -19.63 -14.70 -9.31
N GLN A 68 -18.44 -14.10 -9.40
CA GLN A 68 -17.29 -14.40 -8.53
C GLN A 68 -17.12 -13.41 -7.37
N ASP A 69 -18.02 -12.42 -7.24
CA ASP A 69 -18.02 -11.47 -6.13
C ASP A 69 -16.68 -10.72 -5.93
N LEU A 70 -15.92 -10.46 -7.00
CA LEU A 70 -14.55 -9.94 -6.93
C LEU A 70 -14.47 -8.46 -6.51
N PHE A 71 -15.56 -7.72 -6.71
CA PHE A 71 -15.71 -6.31 -6.35
C PHE A 71 -17.04 -6.10 -5.65
N ARG A 72 -16.99 -6.07 -4.32
CA ARG A 72 -18.15 -5.91 -3.44
C ARG A 72 -17.92 -4.81 -2.45
N VAL A 73 -19.00 -4.31 -1.86
CA VAL A 73 -18.92 -3.32 -0.79
C VAL A 73 -20.14 -3.43 0.11
N ASN A 74 -19.89 -3.41 1.41
CA ASN A 74 -20.89 -3.48 2.46
C ASN A 74 -20.61 -2.35 3.46
N THR A 75 -21.67 -1.62 3.83
CA THR A 75 -21.57 -0.52 4.79
C THR A 75 -21.46 -1.06 6.20
N ILE A 76 -20.56 -0.47 6.99
CA ILE A 76 -20.47 -0.70 8.42
C ILE A 76 -21.39 0.30 9.12
N PRO A 77 -22.35 -0.13 9.96
CA PRO A 77 -23.34 0.74 10.58
C PRO A 77 -22.73 1.99 11.20
N LYS A 78 -23.25 3.15 10.81
CA LYS A 78 -22.77 4.45 11.31
C LYS A 78 -23.12 4.65 12.79
N ASP A 79 -24.31 4.22 13.17
CA ASP A 79 -24.86 4.38 14.51
C ASP A 79 -24.79 3.07 15.31
N GLY A 80 -24.86 3.17 16.63
CA GLY A 80 -24.80 2.03 17.55
C GLY A 80 -23.44 1.88 18.24
N THR A 81 -23.15 0.66 18.71
CA THR A 81 -21.90 0.37 19.39
C THR A 81 -20.71 0.60 18.44
N PRO A 82 -19.66 1.31 18.87
CA PRO A 82 -18.46 1.46 18.07
C PRO A 82 -17.86 0.10 17.72
N ILE A 83 -17.51 -0.09 16.45
CA ILE A 83 -16.77 -1.24 15.93
C ILE A 83 -15.33 -0.76 15.76
N ILE A 84 -14.44 -1.27 16.60
CA ILE A 84 -13.06 -0.82 16.68
C ILE A 84 -12.12 -2.01 16.49
N ILE A 85 -11.26 -1.92 15.49
CA ILE A 85 -10.14 -2.84 15.28
C ILE A 85 -8.83 -2.16 15.72
N SER A 86 -7.83 -2.96 16.10
CA SER A 86 -6.49 -2.47 16.43
C SER A 86 -5.44 -3.18 15.59
N GLY A 87 -4.52 -2.42 15.01
CA GLY A 87 -3.45 -2.99 14.21
C GLY A 87 -2.19 -2.16 14.22
N ARG A 88 -1.07 -2.81 13.90
CA ARG A 88 0.21 -2.14 13.69
C ARG A 88 0.39 -1.83 12.21
N VAL A 89 0.81 -0.62 11.91
CA VAL A 89 1.12 -0.19 10.56
C VAL A 89 2.34 -0.95 10.03
N VAL A 90 2.18 -1.62 8.89
CA VAL A 90 3.22 -2.43 8.24
C VAL A 90 3.66 -1.91 6.87
N SER A 91 3.06 -0.82 6.39
CA SER A 91 3.40 -0.20 5.12
C SER A 91 4.01 1.19 5.26
N SER A 92 4.77 1.62 4.25
CA SER A 92 5.33 2.96 4.13
C SER A 92 5.20 3.48 2.69
N ASP A 93 4.78 4.73 2.53
CA ASP A 93 4.76 5.41 1.23
C ASP A 93 6.05 6.21 0.94
N ILE A 94 7.06 6.15 1.83
CA ILE A 94 8.31 6.94 1.70
C ILE A 94 8.99 6.68 0.35
N GLU A 95 9.10 5.42 -0.06
CA GLU A 95 9.71 5.08 -1.34
C GLU A 95 8.75 5.14 -2.51
N GLY A 96 7.45 5.35 -2.29
CA GLY A 96 6.44 5.52 -3.34
C GLY A 96 5.98 4.23 -4.02
N ASN A 97 6.36 3.05 -3.50
CA ASN A 97 5.84 1.78 -4.01
C ASN A 97 4.44 1.46 -3.46
N VAL A 98 4.20 1.76 -2.18
CA VAL A 98 2.85 1.80 -1.60
C VAL A 98 2.23 3.17 -1.89
N TYR A 99 1.02 3.18 -2.45
CA TYR A 99 0.34 4.41 -2.85
C TYR A 99 -1.11 4.43 -2.38
N LYS A 100 -1.51 5.53 -1.71
CA LYS A 100 -2.90 5.82 -1.30
C LYS A 100 -3.56 4.64 -0.56
N SER A 101 -2.74 3.95 0.22
CA SER A 101 -3.10 2.76 0.98
C SER A 101 -2.27 2.73 2.26
N LEU A 102 -2.84 2.17 3.31
CA LEU A 102 -2.16 1.85 4.56
C LEU A 102 -2.42 0.37 4.83
N PHE A 103 -1.40 -0.40 5.14
CA PHE A 103 -1.55 -1.80 5.52
C PHE A 103 -1.32 -1.91 7.02
N ILE A 104 -2.21 -2.63 7.69
CA ILE A 104 -2.08 -2.98 9.10
C ILE A 104 -2.10 -4.49 9.27
N GLN A 105 -1.46 -4.96 10.34
CA GLN A 105 -1.69 -6.30 10.87
C GLN A 105 -2.34 -6.19 12.25
N ASP A 106 -3.40 -6.96 12.45
CA ASP A 106 -4.11 -7.09 13.72
C ASP A 106 -3.13 -7.42 14.86
N VAL A 107 -3.29 -6.78 16.02
CA VAL A 107 -2.39 -7.00 17.16
C VAL A 107 -2.52 -8.38 17.81
N THR A 108 -3.65 -9.06 17.61
CA THR A 108 -3.96 -10.37 18.20
C THR A 108 -3.70 -11.52 17.23
N SER A 109 -4.27 -11.44 16.02
CA SER A 109 -4.22 -12.52 15.03
C SER A 109 -3.16 -12.34 13.95
N ALA A 110 -2.50 -11.18 13.92
CA ALA A 110 -1.63 -10.72 12.82
C ALA A 110 -2.31 -10.66 11.45
N MET A 111 -3.64 -10.81 11.37
CA MET A 111 -4.40 -10.75 10.12
C MET A 111 -4.21 -9.38 9.44
N GLY A 112 -3.90 -9.41 8.15
CA GLY A 112 -3.62 -8.21 7.37
C GLY A 112 -4.90 -7.56 6.87
N LEU A 113 -4.94 -6.23 6.89
CA LEU A 113 -5.99 -5.45 6.24
C LEU A 113 -5.40 -4.25 5.53
N LYS A 114 -5.82 -4.07 4.28
CA LYS A 114 -5.54 -2.85 3.52
C LYS A 114 -6.62 -1.80 3.83
N ILE A 115 -6.18 -0.59 4.12
CA ILE A 115 -7.02 0.59 4.31
C ILE A 115 -6.78 1.53 3.13
N SER A 116 -7.81 1.76 2.33
CA SER A 116 -7.75 2.68 1.19
C SER A 116 -7.84 4.12 1.69
N ILE A 117 -6.78 4.90 1.51
CA ILE A 117 -6.67 6.25 2.08
C ILE A 117 -6.27 7.29 1.03
N ASN A 118 -6.82 8.50 1.13
CA ASN A 118 -6.37 9.65 0.35
C ASN A 118 -5.59 10.62 1.22
N VAL A 119 -4.44 10.15 1.69
CA VAL A 119 -3.44 10.91 2.44
C VAL A 119 -2.18 10.96 1.58
N SER A 120 -1.48 12.07 1.59
CA SER A 120 -0.15 12.18 0.97
C SER A 120 0.88 12.17 2.08
N SER A 121 2.03 11.53 1.86
CA SER A 121 3.07 11.37 2.89
C SER A 121 2.52 10.65 4.12
N SER A 122 1.76 9.56 3.91
CA SER A 122 1.09 8.83 4.98
C SER A 122 2.08 8.29 6.02
N ALA A 123 3.32 7.96 5.65
CA ALA A 123 4.35 7.53 6.59
C ALA A 123 4.78 8.62 7.59
N ALA A 124 4.55 9.90 7.31
CA ALA A 124 4.79 10.98 8.27
C ALA A 124 3.69 11.06 9.36
N VAL A 125 2.52 10.48 9.06
CA VAL A 125 1.36 10.46 9.97
C VAL A 125 1.23 9.10 10.65
N PHE A 126 1.50 8.03 9.91
CA PHE A 126 1.36 6.64 10.29
C PHE A 126 2.67 5.90 9.96
N PRO A 127 3.76 6.15 10.70
CA PRO A 127 5.02 5.46 10.46
C PRO A 127 4.90 3.95 10.73
N VAL A 128 5.72 3.16 10.06
CA VAL A 128 5.79 1.70 10.27
C VAL A 128 6.07 1.38 11.74
N GLY A 129 5.28 0.45 12.30
CA GLY A 129 5.32 0.07 13.72
C GLY A 129 4.35 0.87 14.61
N GLN A 130 3.72 1.92 14.10
CA GLN A 130 2.69 2.66 14.82
C GLN A 130 1.51 1.75 15.14
N LEU A 131 1.13 1.70 16.43
CA LEU A 131 -0.14 1.10 16.84
C LEU A 131 -1.26 2.11 16.58
N ILE A 132 -2.31 1.65 15.91
CA ILE A 132 -3.50 2.44 15.63
C ILE A 132 -4.77 1.69 15.99
N HIS A 133 -5.76 2.43 16.48
CA HIS A 133 -7.13 1.98 16.65
C HIS A 133 -8.00 2.62 15.56
N ILE A 134 -8.78 1.82 14.85
CA ILE A 134 -9.64 2.29 13.76
C ILE A 134 -11.10 2.07 14.16
N ARG A 135 -11.87 3.15 14.27
CA ARG A 135 -13.33 3.08 14.37
C ARG A 135 -13.92 2.90 12.98
N CYS A 136 -14.50 1.74 12.73
CA CYS A 136 -14.96 1.33 11.41
C CYS A 136 -16.38 1.81 11.06
N ASN A 137 -17.18 2.25 12.04
CA ASN A 137 -18.56 2.72 11.81
C ASN A 137 -18.65 3.81 10.76
N GLY A 138 -19.56 3.68 9.78
CA GLY A 138 -19.75 4.64 8.69
C GLY A 138 -18.72 4.54 7.56
N LEU A 139 -17.71 3.68 7.69
CA LEU A 139 -16.87 3.24 6.59
C LEU A 139 -17.52 2.03 5.89
N VAL A 140 -16.89 1.56 4.83
CA VAL A 140 -17.29 0.33 4.14
C VAL A 140 -16.17 -0.69 4.18
N LEU A 141 -16.54 -1.96 4.28
CA LEU A 141 -15.66 -3.07 3.99
C LEU A 141 -16.05 -3.68 2.66
N GLY A 142 -15.08 -4.07 1.84
CA GLY A 142 -15.38 -4.75 0.60
C GLY A 142 -14.15 -5.30 -0.09
N LYS A 143 -14.34 -5.87 -1.27
CA LYS A 143 -13.25 -6.38 -2.10
C LYS A 143 -13.00 -5.46 -3.28
N TYR A 144 -11.73 -5.31 -3.64
CA TYR A 144 -11.32 -4.80 -4.93
C TYR A 144 -10.37 -5.81 -5.53
N GLY A 145 -10.79 -6.44 -6.63
CA GLY A 145 -10.03 -7.51 -7.26
C GLY A 145 -9.76 -8.66 -6.29
N ASP A 146 -10.78 -9.05 -5.51
CA ASP A 146 -10.74 -10.13 -4.53
C ASP A 146 -9.86 -9.90 -3.29
N LEU A 147 -9.29 -8.71 -3.13
CA LEU A 147 -8.57 -8.28 -1.93
C LEU A 147 -9.48 -7.42 -1.04
N PHE A 148 -9.66 -7.80 0.23
CA PHE A 148 -10.43 -7.03 1.20
C PHE A 148 -9.78 -5.70 1.56
N GLN A 149 -10.59 -4.64 1.62
CA GLN A 149 -10.15 -3.28 1.91
C GLN A 149 -11.21 -2.53 2.72
N LEU A 150 -10.75 -1.76 3.71
CA LEU A 150 -11.56 -0.75 4.39
C LEU A 150 -11.48 0.56 3.63
N GLY A 151 -12.61 1.24 3.45
CA GLY A 151 -12.66 2.48 2.66
C GLY A 151 -13.91 3.32 2.91
N THR A 152 -14.19 4.24 2.00
CA THR A 152 -15.51 4.89 1.89
C THR A 152 -16.30 4.28 0.75
N LEU A 153 -17.63 4.37 0.76
CA LEU A 153 -18.41 4.00 -0.42
C LEU A 153 -17.97 4.83 -1.63
N TYR A 154 -17.67 4.16 -2.75
CA TYR A 154 -17.29 4.84 -3.99
C TYR A 154 -17.90 4.13 -5.19
N TYR A 155 -18.35 4.93 -6.16
CA TYR A 155 -18.83 4.46 -7.45
C TYR A 155 -17.82 4.82 -8.53
N ASN A 156 -17.16 3.81 -9.11
CA ASN A 156 -16.25 4.02 -10.23
C ASN A 156 -17.06 4.21 -11.51
N ASN A 157 -16.92 5.38 -12.12
CA ASN A 157 -17.56 5.70 -13.40
C ASN A 157 -16.57 5.58 -14.56
N HIS A 158 -15.82 4.48 -14.60
CA HIS A 158 -14.81 4.20 -15.63
C HIS A 158 -15.43 4.16 -17.03
N SER A 159 -14.72 4.60 -18.07
CA SER A 159 -15.25 4.59 -19.45
C SER A 159 -15.62 3.19 -19.92
N ASP A 160 -14.75 2.21 -19.66
CA ASP A 160 -14.98 0.77 -19.82
C ASP A 160 -16.13 0.28 -18.91
N ILE A 161 -17.29 -0.01 -19.51
CA ILE A 161 -18.54 -0.32 -18.82
C ILE A 161 -18.39 -1.49 -17.83
N PRO A 162 -17.76 -2.62 -18.18
CA PRO A 162 -17.47 -3.69 -17.23
C PRO A 162 -16.83 -3.23 -15.91
N LYS A 163 -15.96 -2.22 -15.95
CA LYS A 163 -15.23 -1.70 -14.78
C LYS A 163 -16.04 -0.71 -13.94
N ARG A 164 -17.23 -0.31 -14.38
CA ARG A 164 -18.11 0.58 -13.60
C ARG A 164 -18.73 -0.17 -12.43
N GLY A 165 -18.97 0.56 -11.34
CA GLY A 165 -19.73 0.05 -10.20
C GLY A 165 -19.09 0.37 -8.86
N TYR A 166 -19.72 -0.12 -7.81
CA TYR A 166 -19.33 0.18 -6.44
C TYR A 166 -18.04 -0.56 -6.04
N GLU A 167 -17.24 0.07 -5.20
CA GLU A 167 -16.04 -0.49 -4.57
C GLU A 167 -15.67 0.28 -3.29
N PRO A 168 -14.75 -0.27 -2.46
CA PRO A 168 -14.10 0.51 -1.42
C PRO A 168 -13.26 1.65 -2.01
N GLY A 169 -13.70 2.88 -1.79
CA GLY A 169 -13.00 4.11 -2.12
C GLY A 169 -11.99 4.55 -1.07
N ARG A 170 -11.20 5.56 -1.42
CA ARG A 170 -10.14 6.11 -0.57
C ARG A 170 -10.71 7.08 0.47
N ILE A 171 -10.44 6.84 1.76
CA ILE A 171 -10.83 7.71 2.87
C ILE A 171 -10.00 9.01 2.84
N PRO A 172 -10.60 10.19 2.59
CA PRO A 172 -9.89 11.47 2.65
C PRO A 172 -9.34 11.75 4.05
N TYR A 173 -8.17 12.38 4.15
CA TYR A 173 -7.55 12.67 5.45
C TYR A 173 -8.48 13.36 6.47
N PRO A 174 -9.30 14.38 6.10
CA PRO A 174 -10.20 15.02 7.06
C PRO A 174 -11.24 14.09 7.68
N ILE A 175 -11.60 13.02 6.97
CA ILE A 175 -12.46 11.96 7.48
C ILE A 175 -11.59 11.00 8.29
N LEU A 176 -10.49 10.50 7.72
CA LEU A 176 -9.62 9.48 8.33
C LEU A 176 -9.16 9.84 9.74
N LYS A 177 -8.79 11.11 9.98
CA LYS A 177 -8.32 11.58 11.30
C LYS A 177 -9.37 11.45 12.41
N ASN A 178 -10.65 11.37 12.06
CA ASN A 178 -11.74 11.15 13.02
C ASN A 178 -12.05 9.65 13.23
N HIS A 179 -11.49 8.78 12.39
CA HIS A 179 -11.64 7.32 12.46
C HIS A 179 -10.41 6.63 13.03
N ILE A 180 -9.30 7.33 13.24
CA ILE A 180 -8.06 6.75 13.74
C ILE A 180 -7.62 7.43 15.03
N GLN A 181 -7.21 6.61 15.99
CA GLN A 181 -6.48 7.05 17.17
C GLN A 181 -5.08 6.39 17.15
N LEU A 182 -4.03 7.21 17.27
CA LEU A 182 -2.66 6.73 17.46
C LEU A 182 -2.45 6.38 18.93
N ASP A 183 -1.75 5.27 19.20
CA ASP A 183 -1.44 4.86 20.58
C ASP A 183 0.07 4.65 20.75
N GLY A 184 0.69 5.57 21.48
CA GLY A 184 2.12 5.54 21.78
C GLY A 184 3.03 5.78 20.57
N LEU A 185 4.32 5.53 20.80
CA LEU A 185 5.34 5.70 19.77
C LEU A 185 5.41 4.49 18.81
N PRO A 186 5.87 4.69 17.56
CA PRO A 186 6.06 3.60 16.62
C PRO A 186 7.12 2.62 17.13
N ASP A 187 6.80 1.32 17.09
CA ASP A 187 7.68 0.26 17.56
C ASP A 187 7.83 -0.83 16.50
N LYS A 188 8.91 -0.75 15.72
CA LYS A 188 9.22 -1.73 14.67
C LYS A 188 9.56 -3.11 15.22
N SER A 189 9.98 -3.22 16.49
CA SER A 189 10.32 -4.51 17.11
C SER A 189 9.08 -5.39 17.35
N LYS A 190 7.88 -4.78 17.36
CA LYS A 190 6.60 -5.47 17.52
C LYS A 190 5.93 -5.84 16.19
N LEU A 191 6.60 -5.67 15.06
CA LEU A 191 6.09 -6.12 13.77
C LEU A 191 6.12 -7.65 13.72
N VAL A 192 5.01 -8.25 13.30
CA VAL A 192 4.93 -9.69 13.04
C VAL A 192 5.33 -9.92 11.58
N ILE A 193 6.41 -10.65 11.34
CA ILE A 193 6.86 -11.04 10.00
C ILE A 193 6.80 -12.56 9.94
N THR A 194 5.94 -13.10 9.07
CA THR A 194 5.74 -14.55 8.95
C THR A 194 6.70 -15.13 7.92
N ASP A 195 7.53 -16.08 8.31
CA ASP A 195 8.39 -16.79 7.36
C ASP A 195 7.53 -17.75 6.53
N MET A 196 7.61 -17.67 5.20
CA MET A 196 6.87 -18.54 4.28
C MET A 196 7.68 -18.82 3.02
N THR A 197 7.52 -20.01 2.45
CA THR A 197 7.97 -20.33 1.10
C THR A 197 6.99 -19.81 0.06
N ILE A 198 7.45 -19.67 -1.18
CA ILE A 198 6.60 -19.26 -2.30
C ILE A 198 5.45 -20.26 -2.52
N SER A 199 5.71 -21.56 -2.40
CA SER A 199 4.66 -22.58 -2.54
C SER A 199 3.57 -22.46 -1.47
N GLU A 200 3.95 -22.20 -0.21
CA GLU A 200 3.00 -21.99 0.89
C GLU A 200 2.13 -20.76 0.63
N ILE A 201 2.74 -19.63 0.24
CA ILE A 201 1.99 -18.41 -0.14
C ILE A 201 0.98 -18.75 -1.24
N LYS A 202 1.42 -19.43 -2.31
CA LYS A 202 0.55 -19.74 -3.45
C LYS A 202 -0.57 -20.74 -3.15
N SER A 203 -0.40 -21.57 -2.13
CA SER A 203 -1.43 -22.49 -1.63
C SER A 203 -2.35 -21.88 -0.58
N SER A 204 -2.03 -20.68 -0.08
CA SER A 204 -2.79 -20.00 0.96
C SER A 204 -4.07 -19.35 0.41
N ASP A 205 -5.00 -19.07 1.32
CA ASP A 205 -6.21 -18.31 1.04
C ASP A 205 -6.05 -16.83 1.43
N MET A 206 -7.17 -16.13 1.64
CA MET A 206 -7.15 -14.71 2.02
C MET A 206 -6.46 -14.42 3.36
N SER A 207 -6.22 -15.43 4.20
CA SER A 207 -5.59 -15.25 5.52
C SER A 207 -4.17 -14.68 5.42
N VAL A 208 -3.49 -14.79 4.27
CA VAL A 208 -2.16 -14.21 4.06
C VAL A 208 -2.18 -12.83 3.44
N HIS A 209 -3.32 -12.39 2.90
CA HIS A 209 -3.43 -11.11 2.22
C HIS A 209 -3.04 -9.94 3.15
N SER A 210 -2.37 -8.92 2.60
CA SER A 210 -1.98 -7.69 3.30
C SER A 210 -1.01 -7.88 4.48
N LYS A 211 -0.46 -9.09 4.69
CA LYS A 211 0.53 -9.38 5.73
C LYS A 211 1.96 -9.08 5.29
N LEU A 212 2.86 -8.93 6.25
CA LEU A 212 4.30 -9.03 6.03
C LEU A 212 4.73 -10.50 6.06
N VAL A 213 5.32 -10.95 4.97
CA VAL A 213 5.95 -12.26 4.87
C VAL A 213 7.43 -12.12 4.57
N ARG A 214 8.23 -13.07 5.04
CA ARG A 214 9.63 -13.20 4.68
C ARG A 214 9.86 -14.49 3.92
N ILE A 215 10.37 -14.36 2.72
CA ILE A 215 10.82 -15.50 1.91
C ILE A 215 12.32 -15.61 2.10
N LYS A 216 12.78 -16.75 2.61
CA LYS A 216 14.21 -17.01 2.86
C LYS A 216 14.91 -17.51 1.61
N ASP A 217 16.20 -17.22 1.51
CA ASP A 217 17.08 -17.74 0.46
C ASP A 217 16.55 -17.52 -0.98
N ALA A 218 15.85 -16.40 -1.19
CA ALA A 218 15.25 -16.04 -2.46
C ALA A 218 16.19 -15.19 -3.32
N ASN A 219 16.01 -15.25 -4.65
CA ASN A 219 16.73 -14.43 -5.62
C ASN A 219 15.79 -13.90 -6.69
N PHE A 220 16.20 -12.80 -7.33
CA PHE A 220 15.58 -12.35 -8.58
C PHE A 220 15.99 -13.30 -9.71
N THR A 221 15.06 -13.68 -10.57
CA THR A 221 15.35 -14.68 -11.63
C THR A 221 15.89 -14.04 -12.91
N GLY A 222 15.81 -12.70 -13.01
CA GLY A 222 16.01 -11.97 -14.26
C GLY A 222 14.82 -12.05 -15.21
N TYR A 223 13.73 -12.74 -14.84
CA TYR A 223 12.45 -12.67 -15.54
C TYR A 223 11.55 -11.59 -14.96
N GLY A 224 10.57 -11.17 -15.75
CA GLY A 224 9.48 -10.31 -15.32
C GLY A 224 8.30 -10.41 -16.27
N GLU A 225 7.36 -9.48 -16.13
CA GLU A 225 6.19 -9.43 -17.01
C GLU A 225 6.35 -8.32 -18.06
N ILE A 226 6.23 -8.70 -19.33
CA ILE A 226 6.21 -7.81 -20.49
C ILE A 226 4.92 -8.07 -21.24
N ASN A 227 4.07 -7.05 -21.38
CA ASN A 227 2.75 -7.16 -22.01
C ASN A 227 1.92 -8.34 -21.46
N PHE A 228 1.84 -8.47 -20.13
CA PHE A 228 1.12 -9.54 -19.44
C PHE A 228 1.66 -10.97 -19.65
N ASN A 229 2.88 -11.10 -20.19
CA ASN A 229 3.53 -12.39 -20.40
C ASN A 229 4.86 -12.45 -19.65
N ARG A 230 5.16 -13.61 -19.05
CA ARG A 230 6.47 -13.89 -18.46
C ARG A 230 7.54 -13.88 -19.55
N ALA A 231 8.60 -13.09 -19.37
CA ALA A 231 9.70 -12.96 -20.32
C ALA A 231 11.04 -12.78 -19.60
N LEU A 232 12.12 -13.27 -20.22
CA LEU A 232 13.49 -12.97 -19.78
C LEU A 232 13.77 -11.49 -20.09
N LEU A 233 14.24 -10.75 -19.10
CA LEU A 233 14.50 -9.31 -19.23
C LEU A 233 15.81 -9.08 -19.98
N LYS A 234 15.80 -8.10 -20.89
CA LYS A 234 17.02 -7.56 -21.49
C LYS A 234 17.75 -6.66 -20.49
N GLU A 235 19.03 -6.39 -20.73
CA GLU A 235 19.84 -5.55 -19.82
C GLU A 235 19.20 -4.18 -19.53
N ASN A 236 18.59 -3.55 -20.53
CA ASN A 236 17.91 -2.26 -20.37
C ASN A 236 16.54 -2.36 -19.66
N GLU A 237 16.12 -3.56 -19.27
CA GLU A 237 14.86 -3.85 -18.56
C GLU A 237 15.10 -4.36 -17.12
N LYS A 238 16.36 -4.67 -16.74
CA LYS A 238 16.75 -5.21 -15.43
C LYS A 238 16.79 -4.16 -14.31
N PHE A 239 15.66 -3.49 -14.12
CA PHE A 239 15.41 -2.55 -13.01
C PHE A 239 14.17 -2.99 -12.23
N PHE A 240 14.00 -2.53 -10.99
CA PHE A 240 12.80 -2.86 -10.20
C PHE A 240 11.51 -2.37 -10.87
N GLY A 241 11.54 -1.14 -11.36
CA GLY A 241 10.45 -0.46 -12.05
C GLY A 241 10.84 -0.01 -13.47
N ARG A 242 9.97 0.76 -14.13
CA ARG A 242 10.28 1.30 -15.46
C ARG A 242 11.21 2.51 -15.28
N PRO A 243 12.34 2.58 -15.98
CA PRO A 243 13.15 3.79 -15.96
C PRO A 243 12.39 4.96 -16.61
N LYS A 244 12.55 6.15 -16.03
CA LYS A 244 11.98 7.39 -16.58
C LYS A 244 12.60 7.66 -17.97
N PRO A 245 11.85 8.26 -18.93
CA PRO A 245 10.55 8.90 -18.79
C PRO A 245 9.34 8.00 -19.08
N SER A 246 9.52 6.68 -19.21
CA SER A 246 8.44 5.75 -19.57
C SER A 246 7.46 5.56 -18.41
N VAL A 247 6.51 6.50 -18.29
CA VAL A 247 5.45 6.52 -17.26
C VAL A 247 4.13 6.09 -17.92
N THR A 248 3.59 4.95 -17.52
CA THR A 248 2.33 4.38 -18.04
C THR A 248 1.23 4.27 -16.99
N GLY A 249 1.54 4.60 -15.73
CA GLY A 249 0.70 4.45 -14.55
C GLY A 249 0.58 3.01 -14.06
N VAL A 250 1.32 2.06 -14.65
CA VAL A 250 1.15 0.62 -14.41
C VAL A 250 2.40 0.07 -13.71
N PRO A 251 2.26 -0.53 -12.51
CA PRO A 251 3.35 -1.27 -11.87
C PRO A 251 3.87 -2.37 -12.78
N ILE A 252 5.15 -2.69 -12.69
CA ILE A 252 5.74 -3.80 -13.42
C ILE A 252 6.16 -4.92 -12.50
N SER A 253 6.01 -6.15 -12.98
CA SER A 253 6.34 -7.35 -12.25
C SER A 253 7.80 -7.76 -12.47
N ARG A 254 8.49 -8.11 -11.39
CA ARG A 254 9.80 -8.77 -11.38
C ARG A 254 9.69 -10.08 -10.64
N GLU A 255 10.16 -11.15 -11.27
CA GLU A 255 10.04 -12.49 -10.73
C GLU A 255 11.18 -12.76 -9.75
N ILE A 256 10.81 -13.29 -8.59
CA ILE A 256 11.73 -13.90 -7.64
C ILE A 256 11.42 -15.40 -7.53
N GLU A 257 12.40 -16.15 -7.07
CA GLU A 257 12.26 -17.58 -6.77
C GLU A 257 12.89 -17.93 -5.42
N ASP A 258 12.37 -19.00 -4.82
CA ASP A 258 12.98 -19.76 -3.74
C ASP A 258 13.10 -21.23 -4.21
N ALA A 259 13.43 -22.14 -3.30
CA ALA A 259 13.54 -23.57 -3.64
C ALA A 259 12.20 -24.22 -4.07
N THR A 260 11.07 -23.54 -3.87
CA THR A 260 9.71 -24.11 -3.98
C THR A 260 8.91 -23.56 -5.17
N GLY A 261 9.30 -22.42 -5.74
CA GLY A 261 8.67 -21.89 -6.94
C GLY A 261 9.00 -20.42 -7.21
N THR A 262 8.19 -19.80 -8.07
CA THR A 262 8.32 -18.39 -8.44
C THR A 262 7.07 -17.55 -8.11
N ILE A 263 7.30 -16.27 -7.81
CA ILE A 263 6.28 -15.25 -7.53
C ILE A 263 6.75 -13.88 -8.02
N ASN A 264 5.81 -12.94 -8.22
CA ASN A 264 6.12 -11.62 -8.76
C ASN A 264 6.07 -10.53 -7.68
N ILE A 265 7.08 -9.67 -7.69
CA ILE A 265 7.08 -8.37 -7.02
C ILE A 265 6.59 -7.32 -8.02
N ALA A 266 5.52 -6.60 -7.68
CA ALA A 266 5.03 -5.46 -8.42
C ALA A 266 5.68 -4.17 -7.90
N THR A 267 6.33 -3.42 -8.80
CA THR A 267 6.95 -2.14 -8.47
C THR A 267 6.31 -1.00 -9.26
N SER A 268 5.83 0.00 -8.53
CA SER A 268 5.40 1.29 -9.08
C SER A 268 6.55 1.99 -9.79
N GLU A 269 6.29 2.51 -10.99
CA GLU A 269 7.24 3.38 -11.69
C GLU A 269 7.50 4.72 -10.98
N TYR A 270 6.65 5.08 -10.01
CA TYR A 270 6.87 6.23 -9.13
C TYR A 270 7.75 5.90 -7.91
N ALA A 271 8.11 4.63 -7.71
CA ALA A 271 8.98 4.26 -6.62
C ALA A 271 10.37 4.90 -6.81
N LYS A 272 10.96 5.43 -5.75
CA LYS A 272 12.30 6.05 -5.80
C LYS A 272 13.37 5.06 -6.24
N PHE A 273 13.20 3.78 -5.90
CA PHE A 273 14.07 2.68 -6.32
C PHE A 273 13.67 2.05 -7.66
N ALA A 274 12.68 2.57 -8.38
CA ALA A 274 12.24 1.99 -9.65
C ALA A 274 13.38 1.89 -10.68
N THR A 275 14.33 2.83 -10.67
CA THR A 275 15.51 2.83 -11.55
C THR A 275 16.72 2.14 -10.95
N SER A 276 16.62 1.54 -9.77
CA SER A 276 17.70 0.74 -9.22
C SER A 276 17.84 -0.56 -10.03
N PRO A 277 19.08 -0.98 -10.37
CA PRO A 277 19.28 -2.24 -11.10
C PRO A 277 18.85 -3.41 -10.21
N LEU A 278 18.33 -4.48 -10.82
CA LEU A 278 18.02 -5.70 -10.08
C LEU A 278 19.32 -6.36 -9.57
N PRO A 279 19.30 -7.08 -8.44
CA PRO A 279 20.36 -7.99 -8.07
C PRO A 279 20.60 -9.02 -9.17
N GLU A 280 21.85 -9.43 -9.37
CA GLU A 280 22.16 -10.56 -10.24
C GLU A 280 21.48 -11.84 -9.73
N PRO A 281 21.05 -12.76 -10.61
CA PRO A 281 20.31 -13.96 -10.17
C PRO A 281 21.08 -14.88 -9.22
N SER A 282 22.40 -14.78 -9.16
CA SER A 282 23.24 -15.49 -8.21
C SER A 282 23.18 -14.93 -6.78
N VAL A 283 22.69 -13.71 -6.59
CA VAL A 283 22.55 -13.06 -5.28
C VAL A 283 21.28 -13.55 -4.61
N LYS A 284 21.43 -14.27 -3.50
CA LYS A 284 20.35 -14.83 -2.69
C LYS A 284 20.32 -14.19 -1.31
N GLY A 285 19.13 -14.08 -0.76
CA GLY A 285 18.94 -13.59 0.60
C GLY A 285 17.48 -13.62 1.04
N ASP A 286 17.24 -13.10 2.23
CA ASP A 286 15.89 -12.96 2.76
C ASP A 286 15.21 -11.72 2.13
N ILE A 287 13.96 -11.88 1.70
CA ILE A 287 13.14 -10.78 1.15
C ILE A 287 11.86 -10.66 1.98
N VAL A 288 11.62 -9.48 2.55
CA VAL A 288 10.36 -9.15 3.25
C VAL A 288 9.40 -8.47 2.28
N LEU A 289 8.15 -8.92 2.23
CA LEU A 289 7.16 -8.45 1.26
C LEU A 289 5.81 -8.23 1.92
N LEU A 290 5.09 -7.20 1.48
CA LEU A 290 3.65 -7.12 1.66
C LEU A 290 2.96 -8.05 0.66
N VAL A 291 2.15 -8.98 1.16
CA VAL A 291 1.38 -9.92 0.33
C VAL A 291 0.23 -9.19 -0.35
N GLY A 292 0.25 -9.16 -1.68
CA GLY A 292 -0.86 -8.64 -2.49
C GLY A 292 -1.48 -9.72 -3.35
N TRP A 293 -2.78 -9.59 -3.61
CA TRP A 293 -3.56 -10.43 -4.50
C TRP A 293 -4.42 -9.55 -5.38
N TYR A 294 -4.60 -9.95 -6.64
CA TYR A 294 -5.51 -9.29 -7.55
C TYR A 294 -6.16 -10.28 -8.50
N ARG A 295 -7.49 -10.21 -8.61
CA ARG A 295 -8.26 -10.97 -9.60
C ARG A 295 -9.33 -10.08 -10.23
N ASP A 296 -9.15 -9.80 -11.52
CA ASP A 296 -9.98 -8.83 -12.24
C ASP A 296 -11.38 -9.35 -12.59
N ASN A 297 -11.47 -10.55 -13.14
CA ASN A 297 -12.72 -11.16 -13.57
C ASN A 297 -12.59 -12.69 -13.63
N ALA A 298 -13.71 -13.36 -13.91
CA ALA A 298 -13.78 -14.83 -13.94
C ALA A 298 -12.78 -15.50 -14.91
N ARG A 299 -12.31 -14.80 -15.96
CA ARG A 299 -11.34 -15.35 -16.93
C ARG A 299 -9.90 -15.35 -16.40
N TYR A 300 -9.60 -14.55 -15.39
CA TYR A 300 -8.29 -14.47 -14.78
C TYR A 300 -8.30 -15.28 -13.49
N ALA A 301 -7.34 -16.20 -13.34
CA ALA A 301 -7.17 -16.99 -12.11
C ALA A 301 -6.77 -16.15 -10.89
N GLY A 302 -6.40 -14.89 -11.11
CA GLY A 302 -5.79 -14.01 -10.13
C GLY A 302 -4.26 -14.10 -10.18
N SER A 303 -3.60 -13.10 -9.62
CA SER A 303 -2.15 -13.07 -9.50
C SER A 303 -1.73 -12.54 -8.13
N TRP A 304 -0.69 -13.18 -7.59
CA TRP A 304 0.04 -12.65 -6.45
C TRP A 304 0.88 -11.46 -6.92
N GLN A 305 0.71 -10.33 -6.24
CA GLN A 305 1.36 -9.06 -6.54
C GLN A 305 2.05 -8.57 -5.28
N MET A 306 3.25 -9.10 -5.03
CA MET A 306 4.01 -8.78 -3.82
C MET A 306 4.54 -7.35 -3.89
N THR A 307 4.63 -6.67 -2.76
CA THR A 307 5.07 -5.26 -2.73
C THR A 307 6.19 -5.08 -1.72
N LEU A 308 7.31 -4.49 -2.16
CA LEU A 308 8.36 -3.98 -1.26
C LEU A 308 7.92 -2.61 -0.72
N ASN A 309 8.09 -2.36 0.58
CA ASN A 309 8.03 -0.99 1.10
C ASN A 309 9.26 -0.20 0.63
N SER A 310 10.44 -0.81 0.71
CA SER A 310 11.71 -0.21 0.27
C SER A 310 12.75 -1.27 -0.10
N LEU A 311 13.92 -0.85 -0.61
CA LEU A 311 15.04 -1.79 -0.79
C LEU A 311 15.65 -2.25 0.55
N SER A 312 15.33 -1.61 1.68
CA SER A 312 15.70 -2.14 3.01
C SER A 312 15.02 -3.47 3.33
N ASP A 313 13.93 -3.80 2.62
CA ASP A 313 13.25 -5.09 2.74
C ASP A 313 14.02 -6.24 2.04
N LEU A 314 15.06 -5.91 1.26
CA LEU A 314 16.10 -6.86 0.85
C LEU A 314 17.05 -7.04 2.04
N GLY A 315 16.84 -8.12 2.77
CA GLY A 315 17.48 -8.41 4.05
C GLY A 315 18.85 -9.06 3.91
N THR A 316 19.15 -9.94 4.86
CA THR A 316 20.40 -10.72 4.93
C THR A 316 20.70 -11.38 3.59
N GLY A 317 21.92 -11.21 3.07
CA GLY A 317 22.36 -11.78 1.79
C GLY A 317 22.34 -10.78 0.63
N PHE A 318 21.59 -9.68 0.75
CA PHE A 318 21.60 -8.59 -0.23
C PHE A 318 22.53 -7.42 0.14
N ASP A 319 23.29 -7.51 1.23
CA ASP A 319 24.07 -6.39 1.75
C ASP A 319 25.09 -5.86 0.73
N ALA A 320 25.88 -6.75 0.10
CA ALA A 320 26.83 -6.35 -0.94
C ALA A 320 26.16 -5.73 -2.19
N TYR A 321 24.97 -6.22 -2.54
CA TYR A 321 24.18 -5.62 -3.61
C TYR A 321 23.72 -4.20 -3.24
N LEU A 322 23.16 -4.01 -2.04
CA LEU A 322 22.69 -2.71 -1.57
C LEU A 322 23.86 -1.70 -1.49
N GLU A 323 25.03 -2.14 -1.03
CA GLU A 323 26.26 -1.34 -1.05
C GLU A 323 26.66 -0.93 -2.48
N SER A 324 26.59 -1.87 -3.44
CA SER A 324 26.98 -1.61 -4.84
C SER A 324 26.15 -0.52 -5.52
N ILE A 325 24.91 -0.32 -5.08
CA ILE A 325 24.00 0.72 -5.59
C ILE A 325 23.96 1.96 -4.70
N ASN A 326 24.85 2.07 -3.69
CA ASN A 326 24.88 3.14 -2.70
C ASN A 326 23.56 3.34 -1.93
N TYR A 327 22.80 2.27 -1.71
CA TYR A 327 21.56 2.34 -0.95
C TYR A 327 21.86 2.45 0.55
N LYS A 328 21.24 3.43 1.22
CA LYS A 328 21.34 3.63 2.67
C LYS A 328 20.01 3.25 3.30
N ARG A 329 20.05 2.30 4.24
CA ARG A 329 18.89 1.83 5.01
C ARG A 329 18.36 2.91 5.96
#